data_AF-A0A7S0Y3A8-F1
#
_entry.id   AF-A0A7S0Y3A8-F1
#
_cell.length_a   1.000
_cell.length_b   1.000
_cell.length_c   1.000
_cell.angle_alpha   90.00
_cell.angle_beta   90.00
_cell.angle_gamma   90.00
#
_symmetry.space_group_name_H-M   'P 1'
#
loop_
_entity.id
_entity.type
_entity.pdbx_description
1 polymer ?
#
loop_
_entity_poly.entity_id
_entity_poly.type
_entity_poly.pdbx_seq_one_letter_code
_entity_poly.pdbx_strand_id
1 'polypeptide(L)'
;AKVMTYSAEENTWNSRDAKIRVNRVMYATGSRNGCIVLKEEGTEDIRLLKKRTDIQESTENVFDGVQRQALGDLTLKLFCQTAPPKCHARFLQCAAYQLSHRPNTPTVRVEDKVDGEYSRTPLSLEPNSSLPEDVKAAHVFAAFQYFSYDQSDKGMVF
;
A
#
# COMPACT_ATOMS: atom_id res chain seq x y z
N ALA A 1 0.99 -0.04 20.62
CA ALA A 1 0.87 0.88 19.47
C ALA A 1 -0.60 1.03 19.15
N LYS A 2 -1.05 2.24 18.85
CA LYS A 2 -2.41 2.47 18.37
C LYS A 2 -2.40 2.29 16.85
N VAL A 3 -3.10 1.28 16.36
CA VAL A 3 -3.24 0.94 14.94
C VAL A 3 -4.46 1.65 14.40
N MET A 4 -4.30 2.37 13.30
CA MET A 4 -5.35 3.12 12.65
C MET A 4 -5.47 2.69 11.19
N THR A 5 -6.65 2.22 10.81
CA THR A 5 -7.00 1.82 9.46
C THR A 5 -8.11 2.72 8.94
N TYR A 6 -8.13 2.94 7.63
CA TYR A 6 -9.15 3.79 7.00
C TYR A 6 -10.10 2.95 6.16
N SER A 7 -11.40 3.13 6.37
CA SER A 7 -12.45 2.58 5.53
C SER A 7 -12.85 3.63 4.49
N ALA A 8 -12.47 3.40 3.22
CA ALA A 8 -12.83 4.31 2.13
C ALA A 8 -14.33 4.28 1.82
N GLU A 9 -14.99 3.13 2.01
CA GLU A 9 -16.43 2.95 1.78
C GLU A 9 -17.27 3.73 2.80
N GLU A 10 -16.85 3.71 4.07
CA GLU A 10 -17.57 4.38 5.15
C GLU A 10 -17.06 5.81 5.41
N ASN A 11 -15.92 6.19 4.82
CA ASN A 11 -15.21 7.44 5.10
C ASN A 11 -14.89 7.60 6.60
N THR A 12 -14.42 6.53 7.24
CA THR A 12 -14.14 6.49 8.68
C THR A 12 -12.74 5.96 9.01
N TRP A 13 -12.21 6.44 10.12
CA TRP A 13 -11.03 5.86 10.76
C TRP A 13 -11.42 4.87 11.84
N ASN A 14 -10.91 3.65 11.73
CA ASN A 14 -11.00 2.63 12.75
C ASN A 14 -9.70 2.60 13.53
N SER A 15 -9.78 2.43 14.85
CA SER A 15 -8.58 2.33 15.68
C SER A 15 -8.68 1.21 16.71
N ARG A 16 -7.54 0.55 16.94
CA ARG A 16 -7.39 -0.48 17.96
C ARG A 16 -5.99 -0.45 18.56
N ASP A 17 -5.84 -0.97 19.76
CA ASP A 17 -4.54 -1.15 20.37
C ASP A 17 -3.92 -2.49 19.96
N ALA A 18 -2.61 -2.48 19.71
CA ALA A 18 -1.83 -3.66 19.36
C ALA A 18 -0.47 -3.65 20.06
N LYS A 19 -0.03 -4.81 20.54
CA LYS A 19 1.35 -5.04 20.94
C LYS A 19 2.14 -5.52 19.73
N ILE A 20 3.29 -4.90 19.50
CA ILE A 20 4.07 -5.14 18.29
C ILE A 20 5.54 -5.35 18.62
N ARG A 21 6.18 -6.22 17.85
CA ARG A 21 7.62 -6.44 17.84
C ARG A 21 8.17 -5.97 16.50
N VAL A 22 9.12 -5.04 16.55
CA VAL A 22 9.76 -4.46 15.37
C VAL A 22 11.20 -4.94 15.32
N ASN A 23 11.64 -5.43 14.17
CA ASN A 23 13.03 -5.85 13.99
C ASN A 23 13.99 -4.64 14.10
N ARG A 24 15.24 -4.93 14.48
CA ARG A 24 16.27 -3.89 14.63
C ARG A 24 16.96 -3.53 13.31
N VAL A 25 16.87 -4.40 12.32
CA VAL A 25 17.58 -4.29 11.04
C VAL A 25 16.59 -3.98 9.92
N MET A 26 17.00 -3.14 8.95
CA MET A 26 16.22 -2.92 7.75
C MET A 26 16.13 -4.20 6.93
N TYR A 27 14.92 -4.54 6.53
CA TYR A 27 14.63 -5.68 5.66
C TYR A 27 14.97 -5.38 4.21
N ALA A 28 14.60 -4.19 3.73
CA ALA A 28 14.89 -3.74 2.37
C ALA A 28 15.03 -2.22 2.33
N THR A 29 15.74 -1.71 1.34
CA THR A 29 15.91 -0.28 1.10
C THR A 29 15.57 0.09 -0.34
N GLY A 30 15.05 1.29 -0.53
CA GLY A 30 14.86 1.95 -1.80
C GLY A 30 15.50 3.34 -1.76
N SER A 31 15.34 4.10 -2.83
CA SER A 31 15.99 5.42 -2.97
C SER A 31 15.57 6.44 -1.89
N ARG A 32 14.34 6.36 -1.38
CA ARG A 32 13.81 7.28 -0.35
C ARG A 32 13.27 6.60 0.91
N ASN A 33 13.03 5.29 0.85
CA ASN A 33 12.35 4.54 1.91
C ASN A 33 13.10 3.25 2.24
N GLY A 34 13.20 2.92 3.52
CA GLY A 34 13.51 1.60 4.03
C GLY A 34 12.28 0.91 4.59
N CYS A 35 12.29 -0.41 4.59
CA CYS A 35 11.25 -1.24 5.20
C CYS A 35 11.86 -2.02 6.37
N ILE A 36 11.16 -2.08 7.49
CA ILE A 36 11.54 -2.87 8.67
C ILE A 36 10.43 -3.88 8.93
N VAL A 37 10.79 -5.15 9.13
CA VAL A 37 9.83 -6.18 9.50
C VAL A 37 9.26 -5.90 10.89
N LEU A 38 7.94 -6.03 10.99
CA LEU A 38 7.19 -5.95 12.24
C LEU A 38 6.20 -7.11 12.30
N LYS A 39 6.03 -7.66 13.51
CA LYS A 39 5.04 -8.68 13.84
C LYS A 39 4.15 -8.18 14.96
N GLU A 40 2.85 -8.34 14.82
CA GLU A 40 1.91 -8.09 15.91
C GLU A 40 1.81 -9.33 16.82
N GLU A 41 1.88 -9.12 18.13
CA GLU A 41 1.82 -10.21 19.10
C GLU A 41 0.44 -10.88 19.09
N GLY A 42 0.43 -12.22 19.05
CA GLY A 42 -0.82 -13.00 18.96
C GLY A 42 -1.34 -13.19 17.53
N THR A 43 -0.63 -12.69 16.52
CA THR A 43 -0.93 -12.93 15.10
C THR A 43 0.25 -13.60 14.41
N GLU A 44 -0.01 -14.32 13.30
CA GLU A 44 1.05 -14.79 12.40
C GLU A 44 1.40 -13.76 11.30
N ASP A 45 0.69 -12.63 11.28
CA ASP A 45 0.84 -11.60 10.25
C ASP A 45 2.20 -10.92 10.36
N ILE A 46 2.97 -11.02 9.27
CA ILE A 46 4.21 -10.26 9.08
C ILE A 46 3.90 -9.03 8.25
N ARG A 47 4.28 -7.87 8.77
CA ARG A 47 4.04 -6.58 8.14
C ARG A 47 5.35 -5.80 8.02
N LEU A 48 5.35 -4.78 7.18
CA LEU A 48 6.50 -3.93 6.89
C LEU A 48 6.19 -2.50 7.33
N LEU A 49 6.98 -2.00 8.28
CA LEU A 49 7.03 -0.60 8.62
C LEU A 49 7.84 0.14 7.56
N LYS A 50 7.23 1.11 6.89
CA LYS A 50 7.89 1.98 5.92
C LYS A 50 8.46 3.22 6.61
N LYS A 51 9.75 3.44 6.43
CA LYS A 51 10.49 4.56 7.02
C LYS A 51 11.22 5.33 5.93
N ARG A 52 10.98 6.63 5.83
CA ARG A 52 11.79 7.51 5.00
C ARG A 52 13.23 7.59 5.51
N THR A 53 14.19 7.51 4.60
CA THR A 53 15.63 7.54 4.92
C THR A 53 16.22 8.95 4.83
N ASP A 54 15.56 9.83 4.09
CA ASP A 54 16.01 11.18 3.77
C ASP A 54 15.47 12.24 4.74
N ILE A 55 14.20 12.13 5.13
CA ILE A 55 13.53 13.06 6.04
C ILE A 55 12.56 12.33 6.97
N GLN A 56 12.19 12.96 8.08
CA GLN A 56 11.07 12.49 8.89
C GLN A 56 9.75 12.82 8.19
N GLU A 57 8.94 11.81 7.95
CA GLU A 57 7.59 11.97 7.39
C GLU A 57 6.67 12.62 8.45
N SER A 58 5.87 13.62 8.05
CA SER A 58 4.88 14.23 8.94
C SER A 58 3.73 13.27 9.19
N THR A 59 3.10 13.39 10.36
CA THR A 59 1.92 12.58 10.72
C THR A 59 0.80 12.71 9.68
N GLU A 60 0.56 13.92 9.19
CA GLU A 60 -0.42 14.19 8.12
C GLU A 60 -0.12 13.40 6.85
N ASN A 61 1.14 13.44 6.38
CA ASN A 61 1.55 12.68 5.19
C ASN A 61 1.39 11.16 5.36
N VAL A 62 1.58 10.64 6.58
CA VAL A 62 1.33 9.22 6.87
C VAL A 62 -0.16 8.88 6.72
N PHE A 63 -1.05 9.70 7.29
CA PHE A 63 -2.50 9.49 7.18
C PHE A 63 -3.00 9.63 5.75
N ASP A 64 -2.55 10.67 5.03
CA ASP A 64 -2.79 10.86 3.61
C ASP A 64 -2.40 9.64 2.78
N GLY A 65 -1.21 9.08 3.05
CA GLY A 65 -0.72 7.90 2.35
C GLY A 65 -1.61 6.68 2.56
N VAL A 66 -2.12 6.48 3.78
CA VAL A 66 -3.04 5.39 4.11
C VAL A 66 -4.40 5.60 3.41
N GLN A 67 -4.95 6.82 3.42
CA GLN A 67 -6.21 7.12 2.74
C GLN A 67 -6.12 6.93 1.22
N ARG A 68 -5.06 7.44 0.59
CA ARG A 68 -4.83 7.28 -0.86
C ARG A 68 -4.76 5.80 -1.25
N GLN A 69 -4.09 4.97 -0.46
CA GLN A 69 -4.00 3.53 -0.75
C GLN A 69 -5.33 2.81 -0.56
N ALA A 70 -6.12 3.17 0.46
CA ALA A 70 -7.46 2.65 0.66
C ALA A 70 -8.44 3.07 -0.46
N LEU A 71 -8.35 4.31 -0.95
CA LEU A 71 -9.12 4.79 -2.11
C LEU A 71 -8.71 4.07 -3.39
N GLY A 72 -7.41 3.83 -3.60
CA GLY A 72 -6.91 3.03 -4.71
C GLY A 72 -7.44 1.59 -4.66
N ASP A 73 -7.47 0.97 -3.47
CA ASP A 73 -8.04 -0.37 -3.28
C ASP A 73 -9.55 -0.41 -3.59
N LEU A 74 -10.32 0.56 -3.09
CA LEU A 74 -11.76 0.66 -3.39
C LEU A 74 -12.01 0.84 -4.88
N THR A 75 -11.27 1.73 -5.55
CA THR A 75 -11.41 1.97 -6.99
C THR A 75 -11.07 0.71 -7.79
N LEU A 76 -10.02 -0.01 -7.38
CA LEU A 76 -9.64 -1.27 -8.02
C LEU A 76 -10.70 -2.35 -7.83
N LYS A 77 -11.32 -2.46 -6.64
CA LYS A 77 -12.45 -3.36 -6.40
C LYS A 77 -13.62 -3.07 -7.34
N LEU A 78 -13.97 -1.80 -7.52
CA LEU A 78 -15.02 -1.38 -8.46
C LEU A 78 -14.66 -1.77 -9.91
N PHE A 79 -13.42 -1.50 -10.34
CA PHE A 79 -12.94 -1.91 -11.66
C PHE A 79 -13.04 -3.43 -11.88
N CYS A 80 -12.62 -4.22 -10.89
CA CYS A 80 -12.66 -5.69 -10.95
C CYS A 80 -14.10 -6.24 -10.99
N GLN A 81 -15.10 -5.50 -10.50
CA GLN A 81 -16.51 -5.86 -10.62
C GLN A 81 -17.06 -5.62 -12.02
N THR A 82 -16.53 -4.63 -12.75
CA THR A 82 -17.07 -4.19 -14.05
C THR A 82 -16.28 -4.73 -15.26
N ALA A 83 -15.05 -5.22 -15.09
CA ALA A 83 -14.17 -5.61 -16.19
C ALA A 83 -14.07 -7.14 -16.41
N PRO A 84 -14.37 -7.68 -17.62
CA PRO A 84 -13.94 -9.00 -18.05
C PRO A 84 -12.58 -8.96 -18.78
N PRO A 85 -11.64 -9.90 -18.53
CA PRO A 85 -11.68 -10.97 -17.53
C PRO A 85 -11.48 -10.40 -16.11
N LYS A 86 -12.05 -11.10 -15.11
CA LYS A 86 -11.94 -10.72 -13.68
C LYS A 86 -10.47 -10.47 -13.33
N CYS A 87 -10.14 -9.19 -13.15
CA CYS A 87 -8.85 -8.80 -12.59
C CYS A 87 -8.82 -9.23 -11.12
N HIS A 88 -7.74 -9.88 -10.70
CA HIS A 88 -7.51 -10.32 -9.32
C HIS A 88 -6.43 -9.49 -8.61
N ALA A 89 -6.21 -8.26 -9.08
CA ALA A 89 -5.29 -7.33 -8.43
C ALA A 89 -5.92 -6.76 -7.14
N ARG A 90 -5.05 -6.41 -6.19
CA ARG A 90 -5.41 -5.71 -4.96
C ARG A 90 -4.30 -4.77 -4.55
N PHE A 91 -4.66 -3.66 -3.90
CA PHE A 91 -3.66 -2.90 -3.16
C PHE A 91 -3.37 -3.63 -1.84
N LEU A 92 -2.14 -3.51 -1.34
CA LEU A 92 -1.82 -4.05 -0.02
C LEU A 92 -2.59 -3.26 1.05
N GLN A 93 -2.99 -3.93 2.12
CA GLN A 93 -3.61 -3.22 3.24
C GLN A 93 -2.57 -2.33 3.92
N CYS A 94 -2.99 -1.11 4.26
CA CYS A 94 -2.13 -0.07 4.78
C CYS A 94 -2.74 0.54 6.03
N ALA A 95 -1.90 0.85 7.01
CA ALA A 95 -2.33 1.35 8.30
C ALA A 95 -1.29 2.32 8.88
N ALA A 96 -1.78 3.28 9.67
CA ALA A 96 -0.95 4.16 10.47
C ALA A 96 -0.77 3.56 11.86
N TYR A 97 0.47 3.38 12.30
CA TYR A 97 0.80 2.88 13.64
C TYR A 97 1.39 4.04 14.44
N GLN A 98 0.71 4.41 15.52
CA GLN A 98 1.24 5.36 16.49
C GLN A 98 1.98 4.60 17.60
N LEU A 99 3.29 4.80 17.68
CA LEU A 99 4.19 4.05 18.56
C LEU A 99 4.27 4.65 19.96
N SER A 100 3.24 4.40 20.77
CA SER A 100 3.05 4.96 22.12
C SER A 100 4.16 4.71 23.14
N HIS A 101 5.06 3.76 22.91
CA HIS A 101 6.20 3.46 23.81
C HIS A 101 7.54 3.97 23.28
N ARG A 102 7.52 4.82 22.25
CA ARG A 102 8.72 5.46 21.70
C ARG A 102 8.72 6.96 22.06
N PRO A 103 9.90 7.58 22.22
CA PRO A 103 10.00 9.03 22.38
C PRO A 103 9.27 9.74 21.25
N ASN A 104 8.54 10.81 21.58
CA ASN A 104 7.75 11.63 20.64
C ASN A 104 6.60 10.90 19.93
N THR A 105 6.26 9.67 20.35
CA THR A 105 5.08 8.93 19.88
C THR A 105 4.93 8.95 18.35
N PRO A 106 5.95 8.51 17.59
CA PRO A 106 5.98 8.65 16.15
C PRO A 106 4.85 7.84 15.50
N THR A 107 4.28 8.43 14.45
CA THR A 107 3.31 7.77 13.57
C THR A 107 4.05 7.26 12.34
N VAL A 108 3.87 5.99 12.01
CA VAL A 108 4.55 5.33 10.89
C VAL A 108 3.55 4.59 10.02
N ARG A 109 3.83 4.50 8.72
CA ARG A 109 3.04 3.69 7.79
C ARG A 109 3.49 2.23 7.86
N VAL A 110 2.51 1.33 7.90
CA VAL A 110 2.72 -0.11 7.94
C VAL A 110 1.85 -0.77 6.88
N GLU A 111 2.41 -1.71 6.13
CA GLU A 111 1.73 -2.47 5.09
C GLU A 111 1.97 -3.97 5.24
N ASP A 112 1.13 -4.79 4.62
CA ASP A 112 1.35 -6.23 4.55
C ASP A 112 2.66 -6.57 3.85
N LYS A 113 3.36 -7.60 4.34
CA LYS A 113 4.52 -8.12 3.64
C LYS A 113 4.05 -8.95 2.43
N VAL A 114 4.64 -8.72 1.26
CA VAL A 114 4.48 -9.60 0.10
C VAL A 114 5.45 -10.77 0.23
N ASP A 115 4.93 -11.97 0.02
CA ASP A 115 5.73 -13.19 -0.15
C ASP A 115 5.93 -13.44 -1.64
N GLY A 116 7.17 -13.72 -2.05
CA GLY A 116 7.55 -13.87 -3.46
C GLY A 116 8.48 -12.76 -3.96
N GLU A 117 8.74 -12.77 -5.26
CA GLU A 117 9.60 -11.81 -5.93
C GLU A 117 8.89 -10.46 -6.08
N TYR A 118 9.51 -9.40 -5.57
CA TYR A 118 9.00 -8.04 -5.69
C TYR A 118 9.57 -7.39 -6.94
N SER A 119 8.72 -7.18 -7.95
CA SER A 119 9.09 -6.43 -9.15
C SER A 119 8.70 -4.96 -9.03
N ARG A 120 9.66 -4.06 -9.26
CA ARG A 120 9.41 -2.62 -9.44
C ARG A 120 9.12 -2.23 -10.87
N THR A 121 9.20 -3.20 -11.80
CA THR A 121 9.08 -2.92 -13.23
C THR A 121 7.76 -2.17 -13.43
N PRO A 122 7.79 -0.87 -13.78
CA PRO A 122 6.57 -0.24 -14.28
C PRO A 122 6.10 -1.13 -15.42
N LEU A 123 4.79 -1.25 -15.65
CA LEU A 123 4.27 -2.02 -16.77
C LEU A 123 4.56 -1.34 -18.13
N SER A 124 5.75 -0.77 -18.27
CA SER A 124 6.40 -0.34 -19.49
C SER A 124 6.86 -1.59 -20.21
N LEU A 125 6.05 -2.00 -21.19
CA LEU A 125 6.41 -3.09 -22.09
C LEU A 125 7.64 -2.68 -22.90
N GLU A 126 8.70 -3.47 -22.79
CA GLU A 126 9.82 -3.31 -23.72
C GLU A 126 9.40 -3.89 -25.09
N PRO A 127 9.61 -3.14 -26.19
CA PRO A 127 9.29 -3.66 -27.52
C PRO A 127 10.11 -4.94 -27.79
N ASN A 128 9.40 -6.06 -27.98
CA ASN A 128 9.92 -7.36 -28.43
C ASN A 128 10.59 -8.29 -27.39
N SER A 129 10.58 -7.97 -26.09
CA SER A 129 11.13 -8.85 -25.04
C SER A 129 10.11 -9.28 -23.96
N SER A 130 8.93 -8.65 -23.92
CA SER A 130 7.91 -8.94 -22.89
C SER A 130 7.20 -10.27 -23.11
N LEU A 131 6.99 -11.03 -22.03
CA LEU A 131 6.17 -12.24 -22.09
C LEU A 131 4.69 -11.85 -22.30
N PRO A 132 3.85 -12.72 -22.88
CA PRO A 132 2.42 -12.46 -23.05
C PRO A 132 1.70 -12.08 -21.75
N GLU A 133 2.15 -12.61 -20.61
CA GLU A 133 1.60 -12.31 -19.28
C GLU A 133 1.91 -10.88 -18.84
N ASP A 134 3.11 -10.38 -19.13
CA ASP A 134 3.52 -9.00 -18.84
C ASP A 134 2.68 -8.02 -19.68
N VAL A 135 2.46 -8.35 -20.95
CA VAL A 135 1.58 -7.59 -21.86
C VAL A 135 0.16 -7.53 -21.32
N LYS A 136 -0.39 -8.65 -20.85
CA LYS A 136 -1.73 -8.69 -20.28
C LYS A 136 -1.82 -7.86 -19.00
N ALA A 137 -0.85 -8.00 -18.09
CA ALA A 137 -0.80 -7.21 -16.86
C ALA A 137 -0.72 -5.71 -17.15
N ALA A 138 0.06 -5.31 -18.16
CA ALA A 138 0.19 -3.91 -18.56
C ALA A 138 -1.11 -3.32 -19.10
N HIS A 139 -1.83 -4.05 -19.95
CA HIS A 139 -3.13 -3.62 -20.45
C HIS A 139 -4.16 -3.51 -19.32
N VAL A 140 -4.17 -4.46 -18.37
CA VAL A 140 -5.07 -4.42 -17.22
C VAL A 140 -4.79 -3.19 -16.34
N PHE A 141 -3.51 -2.89 -16.08
CA PHE A 141 -3.14 -1.71 -15.33
C PHE A 141 -3.54 -0.43 -16.06
N ALA A 142 -3.21 -0.29 -17.35
CA ALA A 142 -3.61 0.87 -18.15
C ALA A 142 -5.13 1.06 -18.19
N ALA A 143 -5.90 -0.05 -18.32
CA ALA A 143 -7.35 -0.02 -18.26
C ALA A 143 -7.86 0.44 -16.88
N PHE A 144 -7.22 0.02 -15.79
CA PHE A 144 -7.53 0.52 -14.45
C PHE A 144 -7.24 2.03 -14.30
N GLN A 145 -6.10 2.51 -14.81
CA GLN A 145 -5.78 3.94 -14.78
C GLN A 145 -6.83 4.75 -15.53
N TYR A 146 -7.20 4.30 -16.74
CA TYR A 146 -8.26 4.93 -17.53
C TYR A 146 -9.63 4.89 -16.83
N PHE A 147 -9.98 3.76 -16.23
CA PHE A 147 -11.21 3.63 -15.44
C PHE A 147 -11.25 4.65 -14.30
N SER A 148 -10.16 4.78 -13.52
CA SER A 148 -10.09 5.73 -12.41
C SER A 148 -10.22 7.19 -12.88
N TYR A 149 -9.64 7.51 -14.05
CA TYR A 149 -9.74 8.81 -14.69
C TYR A 149 -11.18 9.13 -15.12
N ASP A 150 -11.81 8.20 -15.81
CA ASP A 150 -13.16 8.38 -16.35
C ASP A 150 -14.20 8.46 -15.23
N GLN A 151 -14.16 7.54 -14.26
CA GLN A 151 -15.12 7.47 -13.16
C GLN A 151 -15.01 8.63 -12.15
N SER A 152 -13.87 9.34 -12.14
CA SER A 152 -13.65 10.51 -11.29
C SER A 152 -13.96 11.84 -11.99
N ASP A 153 -14.63 11.80 -13.15
CA ASP A 153 -14.80 12.97 -14.03
C ASP A 153 -13.48 13.69 -14.28
N LYS A 154 -12.43 12.91 -14.56
CA LYS A 154 -11.08 13.37 -14.88
C LYS A 154 -10.33 14.03 -13.73
N GLY A 155 -10.81 13.90 -12.49
CA GLY A 155 -10.21 14.49 -11.31
C GLY A 155 -9.04 13.71 -10.71
N MET A 156 -8.87 12.43 -11.08
CA MET A 156 -7.96 11.50 -10.40
C MET A 156 -7.45 10.39 -11.32
N VAL A 157 -6.19 9.97 -11.14
CA VAL A 157 -5.62 8.78 -11.78
C VAL A 157 -4.84 7.99 -10.74
N PHE A 158 -5.05 6.68 -10.67
CA PHE A 158 -4.27 5.76 -9.84
C PHE A 158 -3.23 4.98 -10.64
#